data_AF-A0A2G5VJD7-F1
#
_entry.id   AF-A0A2G5VJD7-F1
#
_cell.length_a   1.000
_cell.length_b   1.000
_cell.length_c   1.000
_cell.angle_alpha   90.00
_cell.angle_beta   90.00
_cell.angle_gamma   90.00
#
_symmetry.space_group_name_H-M   'P 1'
#
loop_
_entity.id
_entity.type
_entity.pdbx_description
1 polymer ?
#
loop_
_entity_poly.entity_id
_entity_poly.type
_entity_poly.pdbx_seq_one_letter_code
_entity_poly.pdbx_strand_id
1 'polypeptide(L)'
;MCACCILPCYISIMIVFLVVPVLFIVVGIIKFNDCPIDSRIPIWMISIAGAILLERVLEAIKAMGDSKFTRQNPKPEGADAIEEWEQQKKENQSTAVMVLLFLIRIIVFSGTIVGCVFTFSIYGQREKCDGLVFWSSFIYCALSVAIYGLFILLVACLCCLLALNITLS
;
A
#
# COMPACT_ATOMS: atom_id res chain seq x y z
N MET A 1 21.66 12.21 12.63
CA MET A 1 22.26 11.32 11.60
C MET A 1 21.21 11.07 10.50
N CYS A 2 21.60 11.27 9.23
CA CYS A 2 20.99 10.70 8.01
C CYS A 2 19.71 11.28 7.34
N ALA A 3 19.32 12.55 7.50
CA ALA A 3 18.25 13.11 6.64
C ALA A 3 18.61 13.10 5.13
N CYS A 4 19.90 13.31 4.79
CA CYS A 4 20.39 13.28 3.40
C CYS A 4 20.35 11.89 2.72
N CYS A 5 20.38 10.79 3.48
CA CYS A 5 20.31 9.44 2.91
C CYS A 5 18.86 8.90 2.91
N ILE A 6 18.04 9.36 3.85
CA ILE A 6 16.65 8.90 3.98
C ILE A 6 15.78 9.43 2.82
N LEU A 7 15.97 10.68 2.41
CA LEU A 7 15.20 11.29 1.32
C LEU A 7 15.37 10.56 -0.03
N PRO A 8 16.59 10.29 -0.54
CA PRO A 8 16.77 9.55 -1.78
C PRO A 8 16.32 8.09 -1.68
N CYS A 9 16.49 7.43 -0.53
CA CYS A 9 15.95 6.09 -0.31
C CYS A 9 14.42 6.08 -0.34
N TYR A 10 13.76 7.04 0.30
CA TYR A 10 12.30 7.17 0.30
C TYR A 10 11.75 7.46 -1.10
N ILE A 11 12.39 8.36 -1.86
CA ILE A 11 12.03 8.65 -3.25
C ILE A 11 12.21 7.40 -4.12
N SER A 12 13.32 6.68 -3.96
CA SER A 12 13.58 5.45 -4.73
C SER A 12 12.51 4.38 -4.45
N ILE A 13 12.15 4.19 -3.19
CA ILE A 13 11.07 3.28 -2.77
C ILE A 13 9.75 3.71 -3.42
N MET A 14 9.41 5.00 -3.40
CA MET A 14 8.18 5.51 -4.02
C MET A 14 8.14 5.31 -5.53
N ILE A 15 9.26 5.50 -6.23
CA ILE A 15 9.38 5.25 -7.66
C ILE A 15 9.12 3.77 -7.95
N VAL A 16 9.77 2.85 -7.22
CA VAL A 16 9.55 1.40 -7.40
C VAL A 16 8.09 1.03 -7.16
N PHE A 17 7.47 1.56 -6.12
CA PHE A 17 6.05 1.34 -5.83
C PHE A 17 5.09 1.93 -6.88
N LEU A 18 5.52 2.90 -7.67
CA LEU A 18 4.74 3.49 -8.77
C LEU A 18 4.96 2.75 -10.09
N VAL A 19 6.16 2.20 -10.32
CA VAL A 19 6.47 1.38 -11.50
C VAL A 19 5.64 0.11 -11.54
N VAL A 20 5.46 -0.57 -10.40
CA VAL A 20 4.67 -1.81 -10.30
C VAL A 20 3.22 -1.68 -10.82
N PRO A 21 2.39 -0.73 -10.33
CA PRO A 21 1.02 -0.56 -10.82
C PRO A 21 0.95 -0.11 -12.28
N VAL A 22 1.92 0.69 -12.75
CA VAL A 22 1.99 1.08 -14.18
C VAL A 22 2.28 -0.14 -15.06
N LEU A 23 3.25 -0.98 -14.68
CA LEU A 23 3.52 -2.23 -15.38
C LEU A 23 2.31 -3.16 -15.37
N PHE A 24 1.56 -3.22 -14.27
CA PHE A 24 0.34 -4.03 -14.16
C PHE A 24 -0.75 -3.57 -15.12
N ILE A 25 -0.94 -2.26 -15.28
CA ILE A 25 -1.89 -1.69 -16.26
C ILE A 25 -1.42 -2.00 -17.68
N VAL A 26 -0.15 -1.75 -18.00
CA VAL A 26 0.40 -1.96 -19.35
C VAL A 26 0.30 -3.44 -19.75
N VAL A 27 0.75 -4.35 -18.89
CA VAL A 27 0.68 -5.80 -19.13
C VAL A 27 -0.78 -6.27 -19.18
N GLY A 28 -1.62 -5.80 -18.26
CA GLY A 28 -3.05 -6.16 -18.21
C GLY A 28 -3.81 -5.73 -19.47
N ILE A 29 -3.49 -4.56 -20.04
CA ILE A 29 -4.11 -4.08 -21.27
C ILE A 29 -3.56 -4.79 -22.51
N ILE A 30 -2.23 -4.88 -22.65
CA ILE A 30 -1.60 -5.47 -23.84
C ILE A 30 -1.93 -6.96 -23.97
N LYS A 31 -2.03 -7.66 -22.83
CA LYS A 31 -2.23 -9.12 -22.78
C LYS A 31 -3.62 -9.52 -22.29
N PHE A 32 -4.60 -8.63 -22.41
CA PHE A 32 -5.97 -8.84 -21.92
C PHE A 32 -6.63 -10.13 -22.45
N ASN A 33 -6.34 -10.52 -23.69
CA ASN A 33 -6.94 -11.68 -24.37
C ASN A 33 -6.04 -12.94 -24.41
N ASP A 34 -4.80 -12.87 -23.92
CA ASP A 34 -3.78 -13.91 -24.13
C ASP A 34 -3.79 -15.01 -23.04
N CYS A 35 -4.81 -15.05 -22.17
CA CYS A 35 -4.99 -16.07 -21.14
C CYS A 35 -6.41 -16.66 -21.24
N PRO A 36 -6.62 -17.68 -22.10
CA PRO A 36 -7.95 -18.25 -22.39
C PRO A 36 -8.52 -19.12 -21.26
N ILE A 37 -7.74 -19.46 -20.24
CA ILE A 37 -8.21 -20.22 -19.08
C ILE A 37 -9.02 -19.35 -18.14
N ASP A 38 -8.56 -18.12 -17.88
CA ASP A 38 -9.18 -17.27 -16.88
C ASP A 38 -8.95 -15.78 -17.17
N SER A 39 -9.92 -15.16 -17.86
CA SER A 39 -9.95 -13.73 -18.14
C SER A 39 -10.02 -12.85 -16.88
N ARG A 40 -10.24 -13.45 -15.70
CA ARG A 40 -10.31 -12.70 -14.44
C ARG A 40 -8.95 -12.20 -13.96
N ILE A 41 -7.84 -12.82 -14.36
CA ILE A 41 -6.49 -12.42 -13.90
C ILE A 41 -6.08 -11.05 -14.47
N PRO A 42 -6.15 -10.80 -15.80
CA PRO A 42 -5.86 -9.46 -16.34
C PRO A 42 -6.81 -8.38 -15.81
N ILE A 43 -8.10 -8.71 -15.66
CA ILE A 43 -9.10 -7.79 -15.08
C ILE A 43 -8.75 -7.43 -13.63
N TRP A 44 -8.36 -8.43 -12.85
CA TRP A 44 -7.91 -8.24 -11.48
C TRP A 44 -6.64 -7.36 -11.42
N MET A 45 -5.65 -7.60 -12.29
CA MET A 45 -4.42 -6.80 -12.36
C MET A 45 -4.69 -5.31 -12.63
N ILE A 46 -5.60 -5.01 -13.58
CA ILE A 46 -5.99 -3.63 -13.89
C ILE A 46 -6.73 -3.01 -12.69
N SER A 47 -7.64 -3.78 -12.07
CA SER A 47 -8.45 -3.28 -10.95
C SER A 47 -7.60 -2.96 -9.73
N ILE A 48 -6.67 -3.85 -9.35
CA ILE A 48 -5.78 -3.64 -8.20
C ILE A 48 -4.81 -2.50 -8.46
N ALA A 49 -4.27 -2.37 -9.68
CA ALA A 49 -3.40 -1.28 -10.04
C ALA A 49 -4.12 0.08 -9.98
N GLY A 50 -5.37 0.13 -10.46
CA GLY A 50 -6.22 1.31 -10.35
C GLY A 50 -6.48 1.71 -8.88
N ALA A 51 -6.79 0.73 -8.02
CA ALA A 51 -6.99 0.98 -6.60
C ALA A 51 -5.72 1.50 -5.90
N ILE A 52 -4.56 0.92 -6.20
CA ILE A 52 -3.26 1.38 -5.67
C ILE A 52 -2.97 2.80 -6.13
N LEU A 53 -3.15 3.13 -7.41
CA LEU A 53 -2.93 4.49 -7.91
C LEU A 53 -3.88 5.49 -7.24
N LEU A 54 -5.15 5.14 -7.06
CA LEU A 54 -6.11 5.98 -6.37
C LEU A 54 -5.71 6.21 -4.90
N GLU A 55 -5.22 5.18 -4.21
CA GLU A 55 -4.67 5.31 -2.86
C GLU A 55 -3.55 6.37 -2.84
N ARG A 56 -2.59 6.29 -3.75
CA ARG A 56 -1.46 7.23 -3.81
C ARG A 56 -1.90 8.66 -4.09
N VAL A 57 -2.90 8.86 -4.95
CA VAL A 57 -3.46 10.19 -5.21
C VAL A 57 -4.09 10.77 -3.94
N LEU A 58 -4.86 9.97 -3.19
CA LEU A 58 -5.48 10.42 -1.95
C LEU A 58 -4.47 10.69 -0.83
N GLU A 59 -3.42 9.87 -0.73
CA GLU A 59 -2.30 10.11 0.19
C GLU A 59 -1.57 11.41 -0.14
N ALA A 60 -1.35 11.69 -1.43
CA ALA A 60 -0.77 12.95 -1.87
C ALA A 60 -1.67 14.15 -1.54
N ILE A 61 -2.98 14.04 -1.75
CA ILE A 61 -3.94 15.09 -1.37
C ILE A 61 -3.90 15.33 0.14
N LYS A 62 -3.89 14.28 0.95
CA LYS A 62 -3.76 14.38 2.40
C LYS A 62 -2.44 15.06 2.80
N ALA A 63 -1.32 14.64 2.21
CA ALA A 63 0.01 15.21 2.50
C ALA A 63 0.09 16.70 2.12
N MET A 64 -0.50 17.10 1.01
CA MET A 64 -0.59 18.51 0.61
C MET A 64 -1.47 19.32 1.58
N GLY A 65 -2.59 18.76 2.03
CA GLY A 65 -3.45 19.38 3.04
C GLY A 65 -2.72 19.59 4.37
N ASP A 66 -2.03 18.55 4.86
CA ASP A 66 -1.21 18.59 6.06
C ASP A 66 -0.09 19.63 5.95
N SER A 67 0.63 19.64 4.83
CA SER A 67 1.71 20.61 4.58
C SER A 67 1.18 22.05 4.56
N LYS A 68 0.04 22.28 3.91
CA LYS A 68 -0.61 23.60 3.88
C LYS A 68 -1.02 24.06 5.28
N PHE A 69 -1.59 23.16 6.09
CA PHE A 69 -1.95 23.46 7.48
C PHE A 69 -0.72 23.81 8.31
N THR A 70 0.34 23.00 8.26
CA THR A 70 1.58 23.26 9.02
C THR A 70 2.27 24.56 8.58
N ARG A 71 2.17 24.95 7.30
CA ARG A 71 2.72 26.22 6.81
C ARG A 71 1.93 27.43 7.31
N GLN A 72 0.61 27.29 7.48
CA GLN A 72 -0.27 28.36 7.97
C GLN A 72 -0.28 28.45 9.50
N ASN A 73 -0.18 27.31 10.17
CA ASN A 73 -0.17 27.17 11.63
C ASN A 73 1.12 26.43 12.04
N PRO A 74 2.23 27.14 12.28
CA PRO A 74 3.47 26.52 12.72
C PRO A 74 3.28 25.81 14.06
N LYS A 75 4.01 24.71 14.29
CA LYS A 75 3.89 23.91 15.51
C LYS A 75 4.36 24.75 16.72
N PRO A 76 3.52 24.96 17.74
CA PRO A 76 3.89 25.74 18.93
C PRO A 76 4.82 24.95 19.87
N GLU A 77 5.46 25.66 20.80
CA GLU A 77 6.27 25.09 21.89
C GLU A 77 5.44 25.03 23.18
N GLY A 78 5.44 23.89 23.88
CA GLY A 78 4.66 23.65 25.10
C GLY A 78 3.64 22.51 24.94
N ALA A 79 3.51 21.63 25.94
CA ALA A 79 2.69 20.43 25.85
C ALA A 79 1.21 20.74 25.56
N ASP A 80 0.63 21.69 26.30
CA ASP A 80 -0.79 22.05 26.18
C ASP A 80 -1.10 22.68 24.79
N ALA A 81 -0.23 23.57 24.30
CA ALA A 81 -0.38 24.19 22.99
C ALA A 81 -0.18 23.19 21.83
N ILE A 82 0.65 22.15 22.03
CA ILE A 82 0.83 21.07 21.05
C ILE A 82 -0.45 20.24 20.95
N GLU A 83 -1.10 19.92 22.06
CA GLU A 83 -2.35 19.14 22.06
C GLU A 83 -3.48 19.89 21.32
N GLU A 84 -3.65 21.18 21.59
CA GLU A 84 -4.61 22.03 20.87
C GLU A 84 -4.31 22.10 19.37
N TRP A 85 -3.04 22.26 18.99
CA TRP A 85 -2.61 22.28 17.59
C TRP A 85 -2.88 20.94 16.90
N GLU A 86 -2.64 19.80 17.56
CA GLU A 86 -2.93 18.47 17.03
C GLU A 86 -4.42 18.26 16.83
N GLN A 87 -5.24 18.78 17.73
CA GLN A 87 -6.70 18.72 17.63
C GLN A 87 -7.20 19.56 16.45
N GLN A 88 -6.72 20.79 16.29
CA GLN A 88 -7.02 21.64 15.13
C GLN A 88 -6.58 21.00 13.81
N LYS A 89 -5.41 20.33 13.81
CA LYS A 89 -4.95 19.59 12.64
C LYS A 89 -5.93 18.47 12.26
N LYS A 90 -6.40 17.69 13.25
CA LYS A 90 -7.37 16.60 13.03
C LYS A 90 -8.72 17.13 12.53
N GLU A 91 -9.21 18.25 13.06
CA GLU A 91 -10.46 18.88 12.63
C GLU A 91 -10.38 19.42 11.20
N ASN A 92 -9.24 20.03 10.83
CA ASN A 92 -9.00 20.50 9.47
C ASN A 92 -8.79 19.35 8.48
N GLN A 93 -8.38 18.17 8.96
CA GLN A 93 -8.20 17.01 8.10
C GLN A 93 -9.56 16.47 7.65
N SER A 94 -9.77 16.38 6.33
CA SER A 94 -11.03 15.88 5.80
C SER A 94 -11.29 14.43 6.23
N THR A 95 -12.30 14.22 7.08
CA THR A 95 -12.77 12.88 7.50
C THR A 95 -13.12 12.02 6.30
N ALA A 96 -13.67 12.61 5.23
CA ALA A 96 -14.00 11.91 4.00
C ALA A 96 -12.76 11.29 3.34
N VAL A 97 -11.63 12.02 3.29
CA VAL A 97 -10.37 11.52 2.73
C VAL A 97 -9.81 10.38 3.59
N MET A 98 -9.92 10.47 4.92
CA MET A 98 -9.49 9.38 5.81
C MET A 98 -10.30 8.11 5.61
N VAL A 99 -11.63 8.22 5.59
CA VAL A 99 -12.53 7.08 5.39
C VAL A 99 -12.30 6.45 4.01
N LEU A 100 -12.17 7.28 2.97
CA LEU A 100 -11.93 6.79 1.61
C LEU A 100 -10.60 6.04 1.49
N LEU A 101 -9.52 6.58 2.08
CA LEU A 101 -8.22 5.89 2.15
C LEU A 101 -8.33 4.55 2.88
N PHE A 102 -9.05 4.50 4.00
CA PHE A 102 -9.27 3.28 4.74
C PHE A 102 -10.01 2.22 3.92
N LEU A 103 -11.08 2.61 3.21
CA LEU A 103 -11.83 1.71 2.34
C LEU A 103 -10.98 1.19 1.19
N ILE A 104 -10.19 2.05 0.55
CA ILE A 104 -9.28 1.63 -0.54
C ILE A 104 -8.24 0.65 -0.04
N ARG A 105 -7.67 0.86 1.15
CA ARG A 105 -6.72 -0.08 1.76
C ARG A 105 -7.34 -1.45 2.00
N ILE A 106 -8.60 -1.51 2.43
CA ILE A 106 -9.33 -2.78 2.56
C ILE A 106 -9.54 -3.43 1.19
N ILE A 107 -9.89 -2.65 0.17
CA ILE A 107 -10.05 -3.14 -1.21
C ILE A 107 -8.73 -3.69 -1.75
N VAL A 108 -7.61 -3.00 -1.53
CA VAL A 108 -6.28 -3.45 -1.98
C VAL A 108 -5.86 -4.72 -1.25
N PHE A 109 -6.11 -4.79 0.06
CA PHE A 109 -5.80 -5.97 0.86
C PHE A 109 -6.63 -7.19 0.44
N SER A 110 -7.96 -7.05 0.39
CA SER A 110 -8.85 -8.12 -0.06
C SER A 110 -8.60 -8.52 -1.52
N GLY A 111 -8.34 -7.55 -2.39
CA GLY A 111 -7.94 -7.79 -3.77
C GLY A 111 -6.65 -8.60 -3.86
N THR A 112 -5.65 -8.33 -3.01
CA THR A 112 -4.41 -9.09 -2.99
C THR A 112 -4.63 -10.55 -2.60
N ILE A 113 -5.52 -10.83 -1.64
CA ILE A 113 -5.89 -12.21 -1.27
C ILE A 113 -6.54 -12.93 -2.47
N VAL A 114 -7.49 -12.27 -3.14
CA VAL A 114 -8.16 -12.82 -4.33
C VAL A 114 -7.14 -13.13 -5.44
N GLY A 115 -6.21 -12.21 -5.69
CA GLY A 115 -5.14 -12.41 -6.67
C GLY A 115 -4.22 -13.58 -6.34
N CYS A 116 -3.89 -13.79 -5.07
CA CYS A 116 -3.13 -14.95 -4.62
C CYS A 116 -3.91 -16.24 -4.94
N VAL A 117 -5.19 -16.32 -4.58
CA VAL A 117 -6.03 -17.49 -4.83
C VAL A 117 -6.11 -17.80 -6.33
N PHE A 118 -6.30 -16.79 -7.17
CA PHE A 118 -6.32 -16.98 -8.62
C PHE A 118 -4.97 -17.44 -9.16
N THR A 119 -3.87 -16.84 -8.72
CA THR A 119 -2.54 -17.18 -9.25
C THR A 119 -2.08 -18.57 -8.82
N PHE A 120 -2.33 -18.96 -7.57
CA PHE A 120 -1.95 -20.28 -7.06
C PHE A 120 -2.84 -21.40 -7.61
N SER A 121 -4.12 -21.13 -7.88
CA SER A 121 -5.02 -22.16 -8.44
C SER A 121 -4.65 -22.58 -9.86
N ILE A 122 -4.09 -21.66 -10.66
CA ILE A 122 -3.69 -21.93 -12.05
C ILE A 122 -2.22 -22.37 -12.19
N TYR A 123 -1.46 -22.49 -11.09
CA TYR A 123 -0.03 -22.82 -11.12
C TYR A 123 0.27 -24.10 -11.93
N GLY A 124 -0.57 -25.13 -11.78
CA GLY A 124 -0.45 -26.39 -12.51
C GLY A 124 -0.81 -26.31 -14.00
N GLN A 125 -1.43 -25.22 -14.46
CA GLN A 125 -1.82 -24.99 -15.86
C GLN A 125 -1.15 -23.75 -16.46
N ARG A 126 -0.04 -23.32 -15.86
CA ARG A 126 0.71 -22.10 -16.21
C ARG A 126 1.08 -21.98 -17.70
N GLU A 127 1.27 -23.09 -18.40
CA GLU A 127 1.76 -23.14 -19.79
C GLU A 127 0.72 -22.66 -20.81
N LYS A 128 -0.53 -22.54 -20.38
CA LYS A 128 -1.67 -22.12 -21.20
C LYS A 128 -1.95 -20.61 -21.10
N CYS A 129 -1.19 -19.86 -20.31
CA CYS A 129 -1.25 -18.40 -20.28
C CYS A 129 0.11 -17.79 -20.61
N ASP A 130 0.10 -16.57 -21.14
CA ASP A 130 1.34 -15.84 -21.41
C ASP A 130 2.19 -15.76 -20.13
N GLY A 131 3.44 -16.23 -20.24
CA GLY A 131 4.37 -16.27 -19.13
C GLY A 131 4.56 -14.90 -18.48
N LEU A 132 4.47 -13.81 -19.24
CA LEU A 132 4.64 -12.46 -18.71
C LEU A 132 3.56 -12.11 -17.68
N VAL A 133 2.29 -12.40 -17.98
CA VAL A 133 1.13 -12.11 -17.11
C VAL A 133 1.15 -12.98 -15.87
N PHE A 134 1.48 -14.27 -16.04
CA PHE A 134 1.56 -15.21 -14.94
C PHE A 134 2.69 -14.85 -13.97
N TRP A 135 3.90 -14.63 -14.49
CA TRP A 135 5.06 -14.33 -13.66
C TRP A 135 4.95 -12.97 -12.96
N SER A 136 4.41 -11.94 -13.62
CA SER A 136 4.18 -10.64 -12.96
C SER A 136 3.21 -10.75 -11.79
N SER A 137 2.11 -11.48 -11.99
CA SER A 137 1.10 -11.71 -10.95
C SER A 137 1.65 -12.55 -9.80
N PHE A 138 2.41 -13.61 -10.13
CA PHE A 138 3.02 -14.51 -9.15
C PHE A 138 4.06 -13.80 -8.29
N ILE A 139 4.97 -13.03 -8.89
CA ILE A 139 5.99 -12.27 -8.16
C ILE A 139 5.33 -11.26 -7.22
N TYR A 140 4.32 -10.53 -7.69
CA TYR A 140 3.58 -9.60 -6.86
C TYR A 140 2.89 -10.27 -5.67
N CYS A 141 2.19 -11.39 -5.90
CA CYS A 141 1.53 -12.14 -4.84
C CYS A 141 2.55 -12.68 -3.81
N ALA A 142 3.65 -13.27 -4.28
CA ALA A 142 4.70 -13.80 -3.42
C ALA A 142 5.36 -12.70 -2.57
N LEU A 143 5.73 -11.56 -3.17
CA LEU A 143 6.28 -10.42 -2.45
C LEU A 143 5.28 -9.84 -1.44
N SER A 144 4.00 -9.73 -1.82
CA SER A 144 2.97 -9.20 -0.93
C SER A 144 2.79 -10.09 0.30
N VAL A 145 2.69 -11.40 0.11
CA VAL A 145 2.60 -12.36 1.22
C VAL A 145 3.84 -12.31 2.12
N ALA A 146 5.03 -12.21 1.53
CA ALA A 146 6.28 -12.08 2.30
C ALA A 146 6.30 -10.79 3.15
N ILE A 147 5.91 -9.66 2.56
CA ILE A 147 5.87 -8.36 3.27
C ILE A 147 4.83 -8.39 4.40
N TYR A 148 3.61 -8.88 4.12
CA TYR A 148 2.57 -8.99 5.16
C TYR A 148 2.97 -9.96 6.27
N GLY A 149 3.58 -11.10 5.93
CA GLY A 149 4.09 -12.05 6.90
C GLY A 149 5.17 -11.46 7.81
N LEU A 150 6.13 -10.74 7.23
CA LEU A 150 7.16 -10.01 7.99
C LEU A 150 6.55 -8.95 8.90
N PHE A 151 5.56 -8.19 8.41
CA PHE A 151 4.90 -7.17 9.21
C PHE A 151 4.17 -7.76 10.43
N ILE A 152 3.41 -8.84 10.24
CA ILE A 152 2.71 -9.54 11.32
C ILE A 152 3.71 -10.09 12.35
N LEU A 153 4.81 -10.68 11.89
CA LEU A 153 5.88 -11.20 12.77
C LEU A 153 6.49 -10.08 13.63
N LEU A 154 6.80 -8.93 13.03
CA LEU A 154 7.36 -7.78 13.74
C LEU A 154 6.38 -7.24 14.79
N VAL A 155 5.10 -7.09 14.43
CA VAL A 155 4.06 -6.63 15.37
C VAL A 155 3.90 -7.62 16.53
N ALA A 156 3.82 -8.93 16.25
CA ALA A 156 3.74 -9.95 17.28
C ALA A 156 4.95 -9.90 18.23
N CYS A 157 6.15 -9.75 17.70
CA CYS A 157 7.37 -9.62 18.50
C CYS A 157 7.33 -8.39 19.41
N LEU A 158 6.92 -7.23 18.89
CA LEU A 158 6.77 -6.00 19.67
C LEU A 158 5.72 -6.14 20.77
N CYS A 159 4.57 -6.76 20.48
CA CYS A 159 3.54 -7.04 21.48
C CYS A 159 4.05 -7.97 22.59
N CYS A 160 4.82 -9.00 22.27
CA CYS A 160 5.43 -9.89 23.27
C CYS A 160 6.44 -9.16 24.16
N LEU A 161 7.28 -8.30 23.58
CA LEU A 161 8.25 -7.50 24.33
C LEU A 161 7.57 -6.49 25.28
N LEU A 162 6.49 -5.85 24.82
CA LEU A 162 5.70 -4.93 25.65
C LEU A 162 5.01 -5.67 26.81
N ALA A 163 4.44 -6.85 26.55
CA ALA A 163 3.81 -7.67 27.58
C ALA A 163 4.81 -8.12 28.66
N LEU A 164 6.04 -8.50 28.25
CA LEU A 164 7.12 -8.86 29.17
C LEU A 164 7.64 -7.68 29.99
N ASN A 165 7.67 -6.47 29.41
CA ASN A 165 8.13 -5.28 30.11
C ASN A 165 7.11 -4.83 31.19
N ILE A 166 5.82 -5.00 30.94
CA ILE A 166 4.75 -4.66 31.90
C ILE A 166 4.72 -5.64 33.08
N THR A 167 5.06 -6.92 32.87
CA THR A 167 5.07 -7.92 33.96
C THR A 167 6.30 -7.85 34.86
N LEU A 168 7.36 -7.16 34.45
CA LEU A 168 8.60 -6.99 35.22
C LEU A 168 8.68 -5.66 35.98
N SER A 169 7.76 -4.72 35.71
CA SER A 169 7.62 -3.43 36.42
C SER A 169 6.59 -3.50 37.54
#